data_AF-A0A5K1AJH5-F1
#
_entry.id   AF-A0A5K1AJH5-F1
#
_cell.length_a   1.000
_cell.length_b   1.000
_cell.length_c   1.000
_cell.angle_alpha   90.00
_cell.angle_beta   90.00
_cell.angle_gamma   90.00
#
_symmetry.space_group_name_H-M   'P 1'
#
loop_
_entity.id
_entity.type
_entity.pdbx_description
1 polymer ?
#
loop_
_entity_poly.entity_id
_entity_poly.type
_entity_poly.pdbx_seq_one_letter_code
_entity_poly.pdbx_strand_id
1 'polypeptide(L)' 'IMVSLPSAENREKILRTLLSKEKADELDFTELAGMTDGYSGSDLK' A
#
# COMPACT_ATOMS: atom_id res chain seq x y z
N ILE A 1 -0.25 5.67 -21.21
CA ILE A 1 0.35 4.37 -20.86
C ILE A 1 -0.61 3.69 -19.90
N MET A 2 -1.09 2.48 -20.18
CA MET A 2 -1.86 1.71 -19.20
C MET A 2 -0.88 1.14 -18.18
N VAL A 3 -1.10 1.42 -16.89
CA VAL A 3 -0.28 0.92 -15.80
C VAL A 3 -1.05 -0.22 -15.13
N SER A 4 -0.39 -1.36 -14.92
CA SER A 4 -0.97 -2.49 -14.21
C SER A 4 -1.13 -2.17 -12.72
N LEU A 5 -2.16 -2.74 -12.08
CA LEU A 5 -2.32 -2.62 -10.64
C LEU A 5 -1.14 -3.23 -9.89
N PRO A 6 -0.71 -2.64 -8.76
CA PRO A 6 0.34 -3.20 -7.92
C PRO A 6 -0.12 -4.52 -7.29
N SER A 7 0.82 -5.46 -7.17
CA SER A 7 0.65 -6.66 -6.34
C SER A 7 0.46 -6.28 -4.87
N ALA A 8 -0.09 -7.20 -4.06
CA ALA A 8 -0.20 -7.01 -2.61
C ALA A 8 1.15 -6.61 -1.98
N GLU A 9 2.25 -7.27 -2.34
CA GLU A 9 3.59 -6.92 -1.84
C GLU A 9 4.01 -5.49 -2.23
N ASN A 10 3.66 -5.04 -3.44
CA ASN A 10 3.96 -3.67 -3.87
C ASN A 10 3.07 -2.65 -3.17
N ARG A 11 1.79 -2.97 -2.91
CA ARG A 11 0.90 -2.12 -2.10
C ARG A 11 1.43 -1.98 -0.69
N GLU A 12 1.95 -3.06 -0.09
CA GLU A 12 2.60 -3.02 1.21
C GLU A 12 3.77 -2.03 1.24
N LYS A 13 4.67 -2.11 0.25
CA LYS A 13 5.82 -1.18 0.14
C LYS A 13 5.38 0.27 -0.04
N ILE A 14 4.32 0.52 -0.83
CA ILE A 14 3.74 1.84 -1.01
C ILE A 14 3.21 2.37 0.32
N LEU A 15 2.37 1.59 1.02
CA LEU A 15 1.80 1.95 2.32
C LEU A 15 2.89 2.23 3.36
N ARG A 16 3.93 1.39 3.45
CA ARG A 16 5.09 1.61 4.34
C ARG A 16 5.80 2.93 4.05
N THR A 17 5.96 3.25 2.76
CA THR A 17 6.63 4.50 2.35
C THR A 17 5.78 5.72 2.71
N LEU A 18 4.47 5.65 2.42
CA LEU A 18 3.53 6.75 2.70
C LEU A 18 3.41 7.03 4.19
N LEU A 19 3.33 5.97 5.01
CA LEU A 19 3.16 6.08 6.46
C LEU A 19 4.48 6.14 7.23
N SER A 20 5.64 6.18 6.54
CA SER A 20 6.98 6.19 7.17
C SER A 20 7.25 7.37 8.10
N LYS A 21 6.47 8.45 8.00
CA LYS A 21 6.58 9.65 8.84
C LYS A 21 5.50 9.72 9.93
N GLU A 22 4.55 8.79 9.92
CA GLU A 22 3.49 8.69 10.90
C GLU A 22 3.86 7.67 11.98
N LYS A 23 3.19 7.71 13.13
CA LYS A 23 3.33 6.66 14.16
C LYS A 23 2.54 5.42 13.73
N ALA A 24 3.13 4.65 12.81
CA ALA A 24 2.53 3.47 12.18
C ALA A 24 3.14 2.15 12.65
N ASP A 25 3.89 2.15 13.77
CA ASP A 25 4.64 0.99 14.26
C ASP A 25 3.77 -0.21 14.64
N GLU A 26 2.48 0.02 14.93
CA GLU A 26 1.50 -1.01 15.30
C GLU A 26 0.63 -1.48 14.11
N LEU A 27 0.84 -0.95 12.89
CA LEU A 27 0.05 -1.35 11.72
C LEU A 27 0.57 -2.65 11.11
N ASP A 28 -0.34 -3.59 10.86
CA ASP A 28 -0.08 -4.75 10.00
C ASP A 28 -0.23 -4.33 8.53
N PHE A 29 0.90 -3.99 7.92
CA PHE A 29 0.95 -3.59 6.51
C PHE A 29 0.56 -4.71 5.55
N THR A 30 0.74 -5.98 5.94
CA THR A 30 0.35 -7.13 5.11
C THR A 30 -1.17 -7.26 5.09
N GLU A 31 -1.84 -7.08 6.23
CA GLU A 31 -3.31 -7.02 6.30
C GLU A 31 -3.86 -5.84 5.49
N LEU A 32 -3.30 -4.64 5.67
CA LEU A 32 -3.71 -3.43 4.93
C LEU A 32 -3.52 -3.59 3.41
N ALA A 33 -2.44 -4.22 2.97
CA ALA A 33 -2.21 -4.52 1.55
C ALA A 33 -3.24 -5.52 0.98
N GLY A 34 -3.74 -6.43 1.81
CA GLY A 34 -4.84 -7.34 1.47
C GLY A 34 -6.18 -6.63 1.36
N MET A 35 -6.49 -5.72 2.29
CA MET A 35 -7.72 -4.92 2.28
C MET A 35 -7.81 -3.94 1.10
N THR A 36 -6.67 -3.56 0.52
CA THR A 36 -6.55 -2.62 -0.60
C THR A 36 -6.39 -3.33 -1.95
N ASP A 37 -6.91 -4.54 -2.10
CA ASP A 37 -6.89 -5.21 -3.40
C ASP A 37 -7.66 -4.43 -4.47
N GLY A 38 -7.07 -4.39 -5.67
CA GLY A 38 -7.59 -3.56 -6.76
C GLY A 38 -7.14 -2.08 -6.74
N TYR A 39 -6.50 -1.60 -5.67
CA TYR A 39 -6.10 -0.20 -5.56
C TYR A 39 -4.85 0.07 -6.41
N SER A 40 -4.88 1.17 -7.16
CA SER A 40 -3.70 1.72 -7.83
C SER A 40 -2.81 2.49 -6.85
N GLY A 41 -1.58 2.82 -7.26
CA GLY A 41 -0.70 3.66 -6.45
C GLY A 41 -1.26 5.05 -6.17
N SER A 42 -2.18 5.55 -7.00
CA SER A 42 -2.87 6.82 -6.79
C SER A 42 -4.02 6.71 -5.78
N ASP A 43 -4.68 5.56 -5.70
CA ASP A 43 -5.74 5.32 -4.70
C ASP A 43 -5.17 5.15 -3.28
N LEU A 44 -3.91 4.72 -3.18
CA LEU A 44 -3.21 4.55 -1.90
C LEU A 44 -2.61 5.85 -1.34
N LYS A 45 -2.40 6.87 -2.17
CA LYS A 45 -1.72 8.11 -1.80
C LYS A 45 -2.67 9.11 -1.16
#